data_AF-A0A699J751-F1
#
_entry.id   AF-A0A699J751-F1
#
_cell.length_a   1.000
_cell.length_b   1.000
_cell.length_c   1.000
_cell.angle_alpha   90.00
_cell.angle_beta   90.00
_cell.angle_gamma   90.00
#
_symmetry.space_group_name_H-M   'P 1'
#
loop_
_entity.id
_entity.type
_entity.pdbx_description
1 polymer ?
#
loop_
_entity_poly.entity_id
_entity_poly.type
_entity_poly.pdbx_seq_one_letter_code
_entity_poly.pdbx_strand_id
1 'polypeptide(L)'
;MPPKRTSTSEAPAMTQAAIRKLVIDSVATTLETQTATMANADNANRNPEPREASIARKCSYKEFMSCQPFNFKGSEGAIGLIHWFEHTKSVFSCSNCTEDCKVKFATGTLTKEAPSW
;
A
#
# COMPACT_ATOMS: atom_id res chain seq x y z
N MET A 1 -31.82 -44.26 36.67
CA MET A 1 -31.46 -42.94 36.08
C MET A 1 -30.36 -43.15 35.06
N PRO A 2 -30.40 -42.57 33.84
CA PRO A 2 -29.36 -42.80 32.85
C PRO A 2 -28.18 -41.84 33.07
N PRO A 3 -26.94 -42.21 32.69
CA PRO A 3 -25.80 -41.31 32.74
C PRO A 3 -25.81 -40.38 31.52
N LYS A 4 -25.61 -39.09 31.79
CA LYS A 4 -25.56 -38.01 30.81
C LYS A 4 -24.27 -38.13 29.99
N ARG A 5 -24.37 -38.42 28.68
CA ARG A 5 -23.22 -38.32 27.76
C ARG A 5 -23.00 -36.85 27.40
N THR A 6 -21.92 -36.26 27.92
CA THR A 6 -21.41 -34.99 27.44
C THR A 6 -20.52 -35.28 26.22
N SER A 7 -21.02 -35.01 25.02
CA SER A 7 -20.23 -35.09 23.80
C SER A 7 -19.61 -33.72 23.54
N THR A 8 -18.40 -33.50 24.03
CA THR A 8 -17.59 -32.34 23.66
C THR A 8 -17.05 -32.58 22.26
N SER A 9 -17.68 -31.98 21.26
CA SER A 9 -17.14 -31.88 19.91
C SER A 9 -16.09 -30.77 19.91
N GLU A 10 -14.82 -31.12 20.06
CA GLU A 10 -13.72 -30.20 19.77
C GLU A 10 -13.65 -29.96 18.26
N ALA A 11 -14.26 -28.86 17.81
CA ALA A 11 -13.97 -28.31 16.50
C ALA A 11 -12.49 -27.89 16.49
N PRO A 12 -11.71 -28.16 15.41
CA PRO A 12 -10.31 -27.78 15.36
C PRO A 12 -10.22 -26.25 15.45
N ALA A 13 -9.73 -25.75 16.58
CA ALA A 13 -9.43 -24.33 16.71
C ALA A 13 -8.35 -24.01 15.67
N MET A 14 -8.70 -23.25 14.63
CA MET A 14 -7.71 -22.74 13.69
C MET A 14 -6.68 -21.93 14.47
N THR A 15 -5.53 -22.54 14.72
CA THR A 15 -4.49 -21.93 15.53
C THR A 15 -3.88 -20.76 14.76
N GLN A 16 -3.40 -19.76 15.50
CA GLN A 16 -2.69 -18.63 14.91
C GLN A 16 -1.50 -19.07 14.05
N ALA A 17 -0.90 -20.23 14.36
CA ALA A 17 0.16 -20.85 13.56
C ALA A 17 -0.32 -21.29 12.17
N ALA A 18 -1.52 -21.88 12.07
CA ALA A 18 -2.11 -22.28 10.79
C ALA A 18 -2.42 -21.06 9.90
N ILE A 19 -2.93 -19.97 10.51
CA ILE A 19 -3.18 -18.71 9.78
C ILE A 19 -1.88 -18.11 9.26
N ARG A 20 -0.83 -18.04 10.10
CA ARG A 20 0.49 -17.54 9.67
C ARG A 20 1.07 -18.38 8.54
N LYS A 21 0.95 -19.69 8.63
CA LYS A 21 1.44 -20.62 7.59
C LYS A 21 0.73 -20.38 6.26
N LEU A 22 -0.59 -20.23 6.27
CA LEU A 22 -1.38 -19.97 5.06
C LEU A 22 -1.00 -18.65 4.38
N VAL A 23 -0.72 -17.61 5.17
CA VAL A 23 -0.24 -16.31 4.64
C VAL A 23 1.12 -16.48 3.98
N ILE A 24 2.07 -17.16 4.63
CA ILE A 24 3.41 -17.41 4.08
C ILE A 24 3.32 -18.20 2.76
N ASP A 25 2.54 -19.27 2.74
CA ASP A 25 2.38 -20.13 1.56
C ASP A 25 1.75 -19.35 0.39
N SER A 26 0.76 -18.49 0.65
CA SER A 26 0.14 -17.64 -0.39
C SER A 26 1.09 -16.60 -0.97
N VAL A 27 1.94 -15.99 -0.13
CA VAL A 27 2.93 -15.00 -0.56
C VAL A 27 4.03 -15.67 -1.39
N ALA A 28 4.51 -16.84 -0.96
CA ALA A 28 5.49 -17.63 -1.71
C ALA A 28 4.94 -18.05 -3.08
N THR A 29 3.70 -18.54 -3.14
CA THR A 29 3.05 -18.96 -4.39
C THR A 29 2.87 -17.78 -5.36
N THR A 30 2.53 -16.60 -4.85
CA THR A 30 2.36 -15.38 -5.67
C THR A 30 3.70 -14.92 -6.23
N LEU A 31 4.76 -14.97 -5.43
CA LEU A 31 6.11 -14.60 -5.85
C LEU A 31 6.63 -15.54 -6.94
N GLU A 32 6.47 -16.85 -6.78
CA GLU A 32 6.87 -17.84 -7.80
C GLU A 32 6.11 -17.64 -9.12
N THR A 33 4.80 -17.40 -9.04
CA THR A 33 3.96 -17.12 -10.21
C THR A 33 4.39 -15.84 -10.93
N GLN A 34 4.77 -14.80 -10.17
CA GLN A 34 5.28 -13.55 -10.75
C GLN A 34 6.61 -13.76 -11.49
N THR A 35 7.55 -14.52 -10.92
CA THR A 35 8.82 -14.87 -11.59
C THR A 35 8.62 -15.72 -12.83
N ALA A 36 7.70 -16.69 -12.81
CA ALA A 36 7.38 -17.51 -13.99
C ALA A 36 6.70 -16.69 -15.11
N THR A 37 5.88 -15.70 -14.74
CA THR A 37 5.23 -14.80 -15.71
C THR A 37 6.24 -13.86 -16.38
N MET A 38 7.26 -13.40 -15.64
CA MET A 38 8.35 -12.59 -16.21
C MET A 38 9.24 -13.40 -17.17
N ALA A 39 9.42 -14.71 -16.94
CA ALA A 39 10.20 -15.57 -17.81
C ALA A 39 9.49 -15.93 -19.13
N ASN A 40 8.15 -15.95 -19.18
CA ASN A 40 7.42 -16.24 -20.42
C ASN A 40 7.33 -15.04 -21.37
N ALA A 41 7.42 -13.81 -20.84
CA ALA A 41 7.30 -12.58 -21.63
C ALA A 41 8.47 -12.34 -22.60
N ASP A 42 9.56 -13.13 -22.49
CA ASP A 42 10.81 -12.92 -23.23
C ASP A 42 10.92 -13.70 -24.55
N ASN A 43 9.85 -14.40 -24.99
CA ASN A 43 9.85 -15.14 -26.25
C ASN A 43 8.71 -14.78 -27.23
N ALA A 44 8.29 -13.53 -27.28
CA ALA A 44 7.48 -13.03 -28.38
C ALA A 44 8.24 -11.96 -29.16
N ASN A 45 8.98 -12.43 -30.17
CA ASN A 45 9.35 -11.71 -31.39
C ASN A 45 8.60 -10.38 -31.57
N ARG A 46 9.29 -9.26 -31.34
CA ARG A 46 9.01 -7.94 -31.93
C ARG A 46 10.17 -7.00 -31.61
N ASN A 47 10.91 -6.63 -32.66
CA ASN A 47 11.72 -5.42 -32.84
C ASN A 47 12.48 -4.87 -31.60
N PRO A 48 13.83 -4.87 -31.59
CA PRO A 48 14.58 -4.14 -30.58
C PRO A 48 14.56 -2.63 -30.90
N GLU A 49 13.37 -2.04 -30.89
CA GLU A 49 13.30 -0.61 -30.59
C GLU A 49 13.68 -0.50 -29.11
N PRO A 50 14.58 0.42 -28.71
CA PRO A 50 14.91 0.60 -27.31
C PRO A 50 13.61 0.95 -26.58
N ARG A 51 13.00 -0.05 -25.93
CA ARG A 51 12.07 0.20 -24.86
C ARG A 51 12.94 0.90 -23.82
N GLU A 52 12.95 2.22 -23.89
CA GLU A 52 13.28 3.06 -22.75
C GLU A 52 12.49 2.45 -21.61
N ALA A 53 13.18 1.66 -20.77
CA ALA A 53 12.64 1.19 -19.51
C ALA A 53 12.05 2.45 -18.90
N SER A 54 10.71 2.52 -18.83
CA SER A 54 10.00 3.77 -18.61
C SER A 54 10.62 4.39 -17.38
N ILE A 55 11.50 5.37 -17.55
CA ILE A 55 12.20 5.99 -16.45
C ILE A 55 11.06 6.55 -15.65
N ALA A 56 10.85 6.02 -14.44
CA ALA A 56 9.69 6.36 -13.62
C ALA A 56 9.61 7.88 -13.59
N ARG A 57 8.66 8.44 -14.34
CA ARG A 57 8.63 9.88 -14.58
C ARG A 57 8.36 10.50 -13.23
N LYS A 58 9.34 11.25 -12.73
CA LYS A 58 9.21 11.97 -11.48
C LYS A 58 8.00 12.90 -11.59
N CYS A 59 6.98 12.66 -10.77
CA CYS A 59 5.82 13.54 -10.71
C CYS A 59 6.29 14.98 -10.38
N SER A 60 5.65 15.95 -11.01
CA SER A 60 5.80 17.36 -10.71
C SER A 60 4.93 17.75 -9.52
N TYR A 61 5.29 18.86 -8.86
CA TYR A 61 4.44 19.43 -7.80
C TYR A 61 3.05 19.84 -8.34
N LYS A 62 2.95 20.24 -9.61
CA LYS A 62 1.67 20.56 -10.26
C LYS A 62 0.78 19.33 -10.38
N GLU A 63 1.33 18.17 -10.77
CA GLU A 63 0.58 16.91 -10.82
C GLU A 63 0.12 16.48 -9.43
N PHE A 64 0.98 16.61 -8.41
CA PHE A 64 0.60 16.40 -7.01
C PHE A 64 -0.57 17.30 -6.59
N MET A 65 -0.48 18.61 -6.84
CA MET A 65 -1.54 19.57 -6.49
C MET A 65 -2.85 19.34 -7.28
N SER A 66 -2.77 18.80 -8.49
CA SER A 66 -3.95 18.49 -9.31
C SER A 66 -4.82 17.37 -8.71
N CYS A 67 -4.22 16.48 -7.91
CA CYS A 67 -4.91 15.43 -7.15
C CYS A 67 -5.52 15.95 -5.83
N GLN A 68 -5.54 17.28 -5.62
CA GLN A 68 -6.20 17.95 -4.50
C GLN A 68 -5.75 17.43 -3.11
N PRO A 69 -4.47 17.68 -2.75
CA PRO A 69 -3.98 17.32 -1.42
C PRO A 69 -4.73 18.06 -0.32
N PHE A 70 -4.99 17.35 0.77
CA PHE A 70 -5.58 17.89 1.98
C PHE A 70 -4.49 18.48 2.89
N ASN A 71 -4.73 19.65 3.47
CA ASN A 71 -3.79 20.28 4.39
C ASN A 71 -4.08 19.86 5.84
N PHE A 72 -3.03 19.53 6.60
CA PHE A 72 -3.13 19.23 8.02
C PHE A 72 -2.71 20.47 8.83
N LYS A 73 -3.56 20.93 9.75
CA LYS A 73 -3.29 22.15 10.55
C LYS A 73 -2.64 21.85 11.89
N GLY A 74 -2.68 20.59 12.32
CA GLY A 74 -2.12 20.13 13.58
C GLY A 74 -3.10 20.20 14.75
N SER A 75 -4.22 20.93 14.61
CA SER A 75 -5.27 21.06 15.61
C SER A 75 -6.24 19.86 15.63
N GLU A 76 -6.23 19.02 14.60
CA GLU A 76 -7.12 17.87 14.45
C GLU A 76 -6.67 16.61 15.25
N GLY A 77 -5.50 16.68 15.89
CA GLY A 77 -4.97 15.61 16.74
C GLY A 77 -4.62 14.32 16.00
N ALA A 78 -4.52 13.20 16.73
CA ALA A 78 -4.08 11.92 16.18
C ALA A 78 -5.03 11.37 15.10
N ILE A 79 -6.34 11.56 15.26
CA ILE A 79 -7.33 11.12 14.27
C ILE A 79 -7.17 11.90 12.96
N GLY A 80 -7.02 13.23 13.05
CA GLY A 80 -6.76 14.05 11.86
C GLY A 80 -5.44 13.71 11.18
N LEU A 81 -4.41 13.36 11.95
CA LEU A 81 -3.13 12.92 11.41
C LEU A 81 -3.25 11.60 10.63
N ILE A 82 -4.01 10.62 11.14
CA ILE A 82 -4.24 9.34 10.45
C ILE A 82 -4.98 9.58 9.14
N HIS A 83 -6.07 10.36 9.16
CA HIS A 83 -6.82 10.69 7.93
C HIS A 83 -5.96 11.45 6.92
N TRP A 84 -5.14 12.40 7.36
CA TRP A 84 -4.21 13.10 6.47
C TRP A 84 -3.20 12.14 5.83
N PHE A 85 -2.66 11.17 6.59
CA PHE A 85 -1.76 10.15 6.06
C PHE A 85 -2.42 9.27 4.99
N GLU A 86 -3.65 8.82 5.23
CA GLU A 86 -4.41 8.00 4.27
C GLU A 86 -4.74 8.79 3.00
N HIS A 87 -5.20 10.03 3.14
CA HIS A 87 -5.49 10.90 2.01
C HIS A 87 -4.23 11.19 1.19
N THR A 88 -3.11 11.51 1.84
CA THR A 88 -1.85 11.81 1.17
C THR A 88 -1.30 10.60 0.41
N LYS A 89 -1.47 9.37 0.93
CA LYS A 89 -1.14 8.13 0.19
C LYS A 89 -1.96 8.00 -1.10
N SER A 90 -3.26 8.31 -1.05
CA SER A 90 -4.13 8.32 -2.23
C SER A 90 -3.69 9.35 -3.27
N VAL A 91 -3.36 10.57 -2.82
CA VAL A 91 -2.84 11.66 -3.68
C VAL A 91 -1.54 11.25 -4.38
N PHE A 92 -0.63 10.55 -3.69
CA PHE A 92 0.59 10.03 -4.32
C PHE A 92 0.32 8.94 -5.35
N SER A 93 -0.67 8.08 -5.11
CA SER A 93 -1.11 7.09 -6.09
C SER A 93 -1.72 7.75 -7.33
N CYS A 94 -2.54 8.79 -7.15
CA CYS A 94 -3.14 9.56 -8.25
C CYS A 94 -2.10 10.29 -9.11
N SER A 95 -1.09 10.88 -8.47
CA SER A 95 -0.07 11.70 -9.14
C SER A 95 1.12 10.91 -9.69
N ASN A 96 1.16 9.57 -9.50
CA ASN A 96 2.28 8.70 -9.88
C ASN A 96 3.64 9.19 -9.34
N CYS A 97 3.65 9.67 -8.10
CA CYS A 97 4.87 10.20 -7.48
C CYS A 97 5.87 9.11 -7.09
N THR A 98 7.12 9.33 -7.49
CA THR A 98 8.27 8.56 -7.03
C THR A 98 8.55 8.84 -5.56
N GLU A 99 9.22 7.91 -4.87
CA GLU A 99 9.45 7.97 -3.42
C GLU A 99 10.20 9.24 -2.98
N ASP A 100 11.12 9.72 -3.81
CA ASP A 100 11.91 10.94 -3.57
C ASP A 100 11.07 12.23 -3.62
N CYS A 101 9.91 12.22 -4.28
CA CYS A 101 8.97 13.35 -4.27
C CYS A 101 8.06 13.37 -3.04
N LYS A 102 7.76 12.21 -2.45
CA LYS A 102 6.68 12.07 -1.46
C LYS A 102 6.90 12.95 -0.24
N VAL A 103 8.06 12.83 0.39
CA VAL A 103 8.36 13.62 1.60
C VAL A 103 8.30 15.12 1.30
N LYS A 104 8.99 15.55 0.24
CA LYS A 104 9.06 16.97 -0.14
C LYS A 104 7.67 17.59 -0.37
N PHE A 105 6.78 16.86 -1.04
CA PHE A 105 5.44 17.36 -1.36
C PHE A 105 4.48 17.25 -0.18
N ALA A 106 4.53 16.16 0.60
CA ALA A 106 3.73 16.01 1.82
C ALA A 106 4.02 17.12 2.83
N THR A 107 5.30 17.50 3.03
CA THR A 107 5.66 18.60 3.93
C THR A 107 5.02 19.93 3.52
N GLY A 108 4.78 20.14 2.22
CA GLY A 108 4.08 21.33 1.72
C GLY A 108 2.59 21.40 2.10
N THR A 109 2.00 20.28 2.56
CA THR A 109 0.60 20.20 3.02
C THR A 109 0.46 20.34 4.54
N LEU A 110 1.58 20.48 5.26
CA LEU A 110 1.58 20.72 6.69
C LEU A 110 1.49 22.23 6.94
N THR A 111 0.34 22.67 7.43
CA THR A 111 0.13 24.06 7.85
C THR A 111 0.56 24.18 9.31
N LYS A 112 1.57 25.01 9.60
CA LYS A 112 1.75 25.51 10.97
C LYS A 112 0.64 26.51 11.23
N GLU A 113 -0.26 26.23 12.16
CA GLU A 113 -0.94 27.31 12.86
C GLU A 113 0.15 28.12 13.57
N ALA A 114 0.52 29.26 12.99
CA ALA A 114 1.26 30.26 13.73
C ALA A 114 0.28 30.81 14.77
N PRO A 115 0.55 30.72 16.08
CA PRO A 115 -0.24 31.45 17.04
C PRO A 115 -0.16 32.92 16.64
N SER A 116 -1.29 33.54 16.35
CA SER A 116 -1.37 34.99 16.16
C SER A 116 -0.82 35.64 17.42
N TRP A 117 0.15 36.53 17.23
CA TRP A 117 0.83 37.29 18.28
C TRP A 117 -0.13 38.17 19.08
#